data_AF-A0AAN8E9N5-F1
#
_entry.id   AF-A0AAN8E9N5-F1
#
_cell.length_a   1.000
_cell.length_b   1.000
_cell.length_c   1.000
_cell.angle_alpha   90.00
_cell.angle_beta   90.00
_cell.angle_gamma   90.00
#
_symmetry.space_group_name_H-M   'P 1'
#
loop_
_entity.id
_entity.type
_entity.pdbx_description
1 polymer ?
#
loop_
_entity_poly.entity_id
_entity_poly.type
_entity_poly.pdbx_seq_one_letter_code
_entity_poly.pdbx_strand_id
1 'polypeptide(L)'
;MASKRRPGESVKPEKKRKRKRSCEEPAELCSVLEDQQVKQTVREAWGQKTACTQGDLELDCHPFPHCIIRNFLSNESFVENLQRELLQLNFHEKSNDLYKFKQSDDLKKRTEPHIAGLRSALFGRFRSWLGEVLGVELEATVDISCAKYEYTDVLLCHDDELEGRRVAFILYLVPPWEDSDGGTLDLYTTDSNFQPESIVKSLVPSLNTLVLFEVSPVSFHQVSEVLTEDKCRLSLSGWFHGPSLERPPRHIEASVPRSLHLPRDETLLMEWVNPMYMDISYQEQIQEEFEENSEIQLKDFLQEEKFREVREALRLSQIQWTKRGPPNKRCYEAASLDTLPQCLSECLELLRSEAFFLLLSNFTGLRLHYLCPADDEDEDEDEEKKDIQDGEATGSSSEPSSANTSREKEPSIPVCCGEVRRWAPGGYTLLHDAEAAQAEYALDLVLPFCGADWQSEFGGFTCYVANEEDEELLTVYPEDNSLALVYRDKETLKFVKHVNHKSLSESADSSTRRAFYDFSFVYYE
;
A
#
# COMPACT_ATOMS: atom_id res chain seq x y z
N MET A 1 -87.62 9.54 -27.65
CA MET A 1 -88.07 8.23 -27.11
C MET A 1 -87.29 7.93 -25.84
N ALA A 2 -87.95 7.26 -24.90
CA ALA A 2 -87.51 6.83 -23.56
C ALA A 2 -86.12 6.12 -23.56
N SER A 3 -85.36 6.02 -22.46
CA SER A 3 -85.81 5.50 -21.16
C SER A 3 -84.78 5.70 -20.03
N LYS A 4 -85.28 5.70 -18.79
CA LYS A 4 -84.59 5.89 -17.49
C LYS A 4 -83.78 4.66 -17.04
N ARG A 5 -82.73 4.84 -16.19
CA ARG A 5 -82.54 4.07 -14.92
C ARG A 5 -81.39 4.59 -14.00
N ARG A 6 -81.84 5.03 -12.82
CA ARG A 6 -81.37 5.05 -11.39
C ARG A 6 -79.89 5.11 -10.93
N PRO A 7 -79.65 5.67 -9.71
CA PRO A 7 -78.35 5.89 -9.06
C PRO A 7 -78.03 4.90 -7.91
N GLY A 8 -76.73 4.81 -7.57
CA GLY A 8 -76.12 4.13 -6.42
C GLY A 8 -74.62 3.96 -6.75
N GLU A 9 -73.62 4.14 -5.89
CA GLU A 9 -73.50 4.24 -4.45
C GLU A 9 -72.14 4.93 -4.17
N SER A 10 -72.01 5.52 -2.99
CA SER A 10 -70.82 6.18 -2.47
C SER A 10 -69.59 5.27 -2.37
N VAL A 11 -68.46 5.69 -2.95
CA VAL A 11 -67.13 5.13 -2.68
C VAL A 11 -66.35 6.13 -1.82
N LYS A 12 -66.03 5.73 -0.59
CA LYS A 12 -65.09 6.44 0.31
C LYS A 12 -63.67 6.32 -0.27
N PRO A 13 -62.83 7.36 -0.21
CA PRO A 13 -61.44 7.21 -0.61
C PRO A 13 -60.66 6.43 0.46
N GLU A 14 -59.95 5.41 0.01
CA GLU A 14 -59.04 4.60 0.80
C GLU A 14 -57.93 5.45 1.44
N LYS A 15 -57.58 5.07 2.68
CA LYS A 15 -56.52 5.67 3.46
C LYS A 15 -55.18 5.54 2.72
N LYS A 16 -54.62 6.69 2.30
CA LYS A 16 -53.20 6.78 1.94
C LYS A 16 -52.35 6.23 3.10
N ARG A 17 -51.60 5.15 2.83
CA ARG A 17 -50.52 4.66 3.69
C ARG A 17 -49.59 5.86 3.99
N LYS A 18 -49.53 6.27 5.26
CA LYS A 18 -48.52 7.21 5.75
C LYS A 18 -47.15 6.60 5.43
N ARG A 19 -46.40 7.25 4.53
CA ARG A 19 -44.94 7.09 4.47
C ARG A 19 -44.43 7.29 5.90
N LYS A 20 -43.82 6.27 6.48
CA LYS A 20 -43.11 6.36 7.76
C LYS A 20 -42.00 7.40 7.51
N ARG A 21 -42.20 8.64 7.96
CA ARG A 21 -41.11 9.62 8.07
C ARG A 21 -40.10 8.94 8.97
N SER A 22 -38.92 8.59 8.45
CA SER A 22 -37.78 8.23 9.29
C SER A 22 -37.59 9.41 10.25
N CYS A 23 -37.95 9.21 11.51
CA CYS A 23 -37.71 10.19 12.54
C CYS A 23 -36.30 9.93 13.01
N GLU A 24 -35.40 10.86 12.74
CA GLU A 24 -34.04 10.85 13.28
C GLU A 24 -34.10 10.62 14.80
N GLU A 25 -33.30 9.67 15.29
CA GLU A 25 -33.15 9.44 16.73
C GLU A 25 -31.97 10.28 17.21
N PRO A 26 -32.12 11.21 18.17
CA PRO A 26 -31.04 12.10 18.55
C PRO A 26 -29.93 11.36 19.30
N ALA A 27 -28.69 11.45 18.80
CA ALA A 27 -27.52 10.94 19.50
C ALA A 27 -27.04 11.94 20.57
N GLU A 28 -27.02 11.55 21.84
CA GLU A 28 -26.54 12.37 22.95
C GLU A 28 -25.05 12.14 23.19
N LEU A 29 -24.26 13.21 23.17
CA LEU A 29 -22.82 13.17 23.47
C LEU A 29 -22.58 13.09 24.98
N CYS A 30 -21.39 12.63 25.38
CA CYS A 30 -21.00 12.57 26.78
C CYS A 30 -20.96 13.95 27.46
N SER A 31 -21.35 14.01 28.73
CA SER A 31 -21.51 15.26 29.50
C SER A 31 -20.21 16.04 29.67
N VAL A 32 -19.06 15.37 29.59
CA VAL A 32 -17.72 15.99 29.64
C VAL A 32 -17.52 17.02 28.53
N LEU A 33 -18.19 16.86 27.38
CA LEU A 33 -18.11 17.79 26.25
C LEU A 33 -18.98 19.04 26.44
N GLU A 34 -19.93 19.01 27.37
CA GLU A 34 -20.80 20.15 27.68
C GLU A 34 -20.16 21.09 28.73
N ASP A 35 -19.19 20.59 29.49
CA ASP A 35 -18.47 21.34 30.51
C ASP A 35 -17.50 22.36 29.87
N GLN A 36 -17.76 23.66 30.11
CA GLN A 36 -16.93 24.74 29.58
C GLN A 36 -15.53 24.77 30.19
N GLN A 37 -15.37 24.36 31.45
CA GLN A 37 -14.06 24.30 32.10
C GLN A 37 -13.21 23.19 31.47
N VAL A 38 -13.82 22.04 31.17
CA VAL A 38 -13.14 20.95 30.46
C VAL A 38 -12.73 21.42 29.07
N LYS A 39 -13.65 22.01 28.29
CA LYS A 39 -13.34 22.53 26.95
C LYS A 39 -12.17 23.52 26.99
N GLN A 40 -12.16 24.47 27.92
CA GLN A 40 -11.08 25.44 28.06
C GLN A 40 -9.74 24.76 28.41
N THR A 41 -9.77 23.77 29.30
CA THR A 41 -8.57 23.03 29.70
C THR A 41 -7.99 22.24 28.52
N VAL A 42 -8.84 21.54 27.76
CA VAL A 42 -8.41 20.77 26.58
C VAL A 42 -7.89 21.70 25.49
N ARG A 43 -8.52 22.86 25.27
CA ARG A 43 -8.04 23.89 24.33
C ARG A 43 -6.65 24.39 24.69
N GLU A 44 -6.43 24.73 25.96
CA GLU A 44 -5.13 25.19 26.44
C GLU A 44 -4.07 24.09 26.30
N ALA A 45 -4.41 22.86 26.68
CA ALA A 45 -3.53 21.71 26.60
C ALA A 45 -3.15 21.37 25.14
N TRP A 46 -4.11 21.44 24.21
CA TRP A 46 -3.87 21.23 22.77
C TRP A 46 -2.93 22.29 22.21
N GLY A 47 -3.21 23.57 22.49
CA GLY A 47 -2.38 24.68 22.02
C GLY A 47 -0.95 24.66 22.58
N GLN A 48 -0.78 24.17 23.81
CA GLN A 48 0.53 24.04 24.47
C GLN A 48 1.22 22.70 24.18
N LYS A 49 0.57 21.78 23.45
CA LYS A 49 1.03 20.41 23.21
C LYS A 49 1.37 19.66 24.51
N THR A 50 0.52 19.78 25.51
CA THR A 50 0.65 19.10 26.80
C THR A 50 -0.45 18.08 27.00
N ALA A 51 -0.13 16.95 27.63
CA ALA A 51 -1.13 15.94 27.96
C ALA A 51 -2.11 16.45 29.03
N CYS A 52 -3.38 16.05 28.94
CA CYS A 52 -4.38 16.31 29.98
C CYS A 52 -5.44 15.21 30.03
N THR A 53 -5.99 14.94 31.22
CA THR A 53 -7.08 13.99 31.40
C THR A 53 -8.22 14.68 32.15
N GLN A 54 -9.43 14.60 31.59
CA GLN A 54 -10.65 15.21 32.12
C GLN A 54 -11.78 14.16 32.06
N GLY A 55 -12.00 13.44 33.15
CA GLY A 55 -12.98 12.34 33.19
C GLY A 55 -12.67 11.28 32.13
N ASP A 56 -13.61 11.05 31.21
CA ASP A 56 -13.49 10.07 30.12
C ASP A 56 -12.69 10.59 28.90
N LEU A 57 -12.25 11.86 28.93
CA LEU A 57 -11.44 12.47 27.88
C LEU A 57 -9.96 12.48 28.26
N GLU A 58 -9.11 12.00 27.36
CA GLU A 58 -7.66 11.95 27.50
C GLU A 58 -7.00 12.52 26.26
N LEU A 59 -6.26 13.62 26.42
CA LEU A 59 -5.41 14.21 25.38
C LEU A 59 -3.97 13.84 25.68
N ASP A 60 -3.29 13.28 24.70
CA ASP A 60 -1.84 13.09 24.70
C ASP A 60 -1.26 13.74 23.44
N CYS A 61 0.00 14.15 23.50
CA CYS A 61 0.69 14.86 22.43
C CYS A 61 1.89 14.09 21.87
N HIS A 62 2.18 12.89 22.40
CA HIS A 62 3.25 12.03 21.91
C HIS A 62 2.67 10.74 21.27
N PRO A 63 3.03 10.37 20.03
CA PRO A 63 4.02 11.02 19.15
C PRO A 63 3.52 12.30 18.48
N PHE A 64 2.21 12.49 18.39
CA PHE A 64 1.53 13.70 17.94
C PHE A 64 0.22 13.91 18.72
N PRO A 65 -0.41 15.10 18.66
CA PRO A 65 -1.68 15.37 19.34
C PRO A 65 -2.79 14.41 18.93
N HIS A 66 -3.26 13.61 19.90
CA HIS A 66 -4.38 12.70 19.75
C HIS A 66 -5.21 12.65 21.03
N CYS A 67 -6.52 12.53 20.88
CA CYS A 67 -7.48 12.57 21.96
C CYS A 67 -8.34 11.31 21.94
N ILE A 68 -8.56 10.74 23.12
CA ILE A 68 -9.36 9.54 23.36
C ILE A 68 -10.54 9.97 24.24
N ILE A 69 -11.76 9.76 23.77
CA ILE A 69 -13.00 10.05 24.50
C ILE A 69 -13.76 8.74 24.67
N ARG A 70 -13.73 8.21 25.89
CA ARG A 70 -14.47 7.01 26.27
C ARG A 70 -15.95 7.36 26.49
N ASN A 71 -16.83 6.38 26.34
CA ASN A 71 -18.28 6.54 26.50
C ASN A 71 -18.85 7.71 25.68
N PHE A 72 -18.38 7.89 24.44
CA PHE A 72 -18.62 9.09 23.63
C PHE A 72 -20.11 9.40 23.48
N LEU A 73 -20.94 8.37 23.31
CA LEU A 73 -22.40 8.47 23.28
C LEU A 73 -22.97 8.08 24.64
N SER A 74 -23.80 8.95 25.23
CA SER A 74 -24.33 8.78 26.60
C SER A 74 -25.40 7.69 26.73
N ASN A 75 -26.07 7.34 25.63
CA ASN A 75 -27.19 6.39 25.63
C ASN A 75 -26.75 5.02 25.08
N GLU A 76 -26.62 4.02 25.95
CA GLU A 76 -26.24 2.65 25.58
C GLU A 76 -27.19 2.03 24.54
N SER A 77 -28.51 2.26 24.69
CA SER A 77 -29.49 1.73 23.73
C SER A 77 -29.33 2.34 22.33
N PHE A 78 -28.86 3.59 22.25
CA PHE A 78 -28.53 4.21 20.97
C PHE A 78 -27.32 3.52 20.32
N VAL A 79 -26.28 3.22 21.10
CA VAL A 79 -25.06 2.52 20.64
C VAL A 79 -25.41 1.14 20.08
N GLU A 80 -26.21 0.35 20.81
CA GLU A 80 -26.65 -0.98 20.36
C GLU A 80 -27.47 -0.92 19.06
N ASN A 81 -28.38 0.04 18.94
CA ASN A 81 -29.21 0.19 17.76
C ASN A 81 -28.41 0.71 16.56
N LEU A 82 -27.47 1.63 16.79
CA LEU A 82 -26.53 2.11 15.77
C LEU A 82 -25.69 0.93 15.24
N GLN A 83 -25.10 0.13 16.12
CA GLN A 83 -24.35 -1.06 15.73
C GLN A 83 -25.22 -2.00 14.88
N ARG A 84 -26.48 -2.22 15.28
CA ARG A 84 -27.44 -3.05 14.52
C ARG A 84 -27.75 -2.49 13.12
N GLU A 85 -27.93 -1.17 13.00
CA GLU A 85 -28.15 -0.52 11.70
C GLU A 85 -26.91 -0.64 10.80
N LEU A 86 -25.71 -0.41 11.35
CA LEU A 86 -24.45 -0.50 10.61
C LEU A 86 -24.15 -1.91 10.12
N LEU A 87 -24.41 -2.93 10.94
CA LEU A 87 -24.20 -4.33 10.56
C LEU A 87 -25.12 -4.79 9.42
N GLN A 88 -26.23 -4.09 9.18
CA GLN A 88 -27.17 -4.36 8.09
C GLN A 88 -26.79 -3.67 6.77
N LEU A 89 -25.76 -2.82 6.77
CA LEU A 89 -25.26 -2.20 5.54
C LEU A 89 -24.60 -3.24 4.63
N ASN A 90 -24.56 -2.92 3.34
CA ASN A 90 -23.71 -3.65 2.41
C ASN A 90 -22.26 -3.21 2.64
N PHE A 91 -21.35 -4.18 2.62
CA PHE A 91 -19.93 -3.95 2.73
C PHE A 91 -19.24 -4.51 1.49
N HIS A 92 -18.25 -3.77 1.00
CA HIS A 92 -17.46 -4.09 -0.17
C HIS A 92 -16.02 -4.33 0.29
N GLU A 93 -15.42 -5.40 -0.21
CA GLU A 93 -14.00 -5.67 0.02
C GLU A 93 -13.18 -4.57 -0.65
N LYS A 94 -12.20 -4.05 0.09
CA LYS A 94 -11.21 -3.08 -0.38
C LYS A 94 -9.85 -3.67 -0.10
N SER A 95 -9.04 -3.82 -1.15
CA SER A 95 -7.68 -4.33 -1.06
C SER A 95 -6.80 -3.63 -2.07
N ASN A 96 -5.67 -3.09 -1.60
CA ASN A 96 -4.57 -2.58 -2.42
C ASN A 96 -3.25 -2.88 -1.68
N ASP A 97 -2.15 -2.26 -2.03
CA ASP A 97 -0.88 -2.37 -1.31
C ASP A 97 -1.00 -2.00 0.19
N LEU A 98 -1.69 -0.89 0.49
CA LEU A 98 -1.80 -0.29 1.81
C LEU A 98 -2.74 -1.04 2.76
N TYR A 99 -3.83 -1.61 2.26
CA TYR A 99 -4.87 -2.16 3.11
C TYR A 99 -5.56 -3.41 2.56
N LYS A 100 -6.25 -4.10 3.46
CA LYS A 100 -7.26 -5.11 3.16
C LYS A 100 -8.31 -5.06 4.27
N PHE A 101 -9.54 -4.69 3.94
CA PHE A 101 -10.68 -4.69 4.87
C PHE A 101 -12.00 -4.55 4.10
N LYS A 102 -13.13 -4.50 4.80
CA LYS A 102 -14.44 -4.26 4.19
C LYS A 102 -14.99 -2.88 4.56
N GLN A 103 -15.46 -2.12 3.58
CA GLN A 103 -16.02 -0.77 3.79
C GLN A 103 -17.48 -0.71 3.32
N SER A 104 -18.33 0.01 4.05
CA SER A 104 -19.67 0.35 3.58
C SER A 104 -19.64 1.44 2.51
N ASP A 105 -20.77 1.67 1.85
CA ASP A 105 -21.00 2.95 1.16
C ASP A 105 -20.82 4.14 2.11
N ASP A 106 -20.51 5.31 1.56
CA ASP A 106 -20.51 6.59 2.30
C ASP A 106 -21.85 6.82 3.03
N LEU A 107 -21.77 7.24 4.29
CA LEU A 107 -22.94 7.40 5.16
C LEU A 107 -23.57 8.81 5.08
N LYS A 108 -23.02 9.72 4.26
CA LYS A 108 -23.53 11.09 4.08
C LYS A 108 -25.01 11.17 3.77
N LYS A 109 -25.52 10.26 2.92
CA LYS A 109 -26.92 10.27 2.45
C LYS A 109 -27.81 9.21 3.10
N ARG A 110 -27.28 8.43 4.05
CA ARG A 110 -28.02 7.40 4.78
C ARG A 110 -29.11 8.02 5.67
N THR A 111 -30.25 7.33 5.79
CA THR A 111 -31.50 7.86 6.39
C THR A 111 -32.03 7.02 7.55
N GLU A 112 -31.36 5.93 7.84
CA GLU A 112 -31.52 5.09 9.01
C GLU A 112 -31.38 5.98 10.28
N PRO A 113 -32.30 5.89 11.25
CA PRO A 113 -32.49 6.92 12.26
C PRO A 113 -31.29 7.11 13.20
N HIS A 114 -30.56 6.05 13.55
CA HIS A 114 -29.38 6.17 14.43
C HIS A 114 -28.15 6.63 13.64
N ILE A 115 -27.98 6.18 12.40
CA ILE A 115 -26.93 6.71 11.51
C ILE A 115 -27.12 8.21 11.28
N ALA A 116 -28.36 8.63 10.99
CA ALA A 116 -28.70 10.04 10.78
C ALA A 116 -28.46 10.88 12.06
N GLY A 117 -28.89 10.38 13.21
CA GLY A 117 -28.70 11.03 14.51
C GLY A 117 -27.24 11.21 14.89
N LEU A 118 -26.42 10.17 14.68
CA LEU A 118 -25.00 10.23 14.91
C LEU A 118 -24.33 11.27 14.00
N ARG A 119 -24.66 11.27 12.70
CA ARG A 119 -24.13 12.25 11.75
C ARG A 119 -24.42 13.68 12.18
N SER A 120 -25.65 13.96 12.62
CA SER A 120 -26.04 15.27 13.15
C SER A 120 -25.27 15.65 14.42
N ALA A 121 -25.00 14.70 15.31
CA ALA A 121 -24.21 14.95 16.50
C ALA A 121 -22.72 15.20 16.19
N LEU A 122 -22.10 14.36 15.36
CA LEU A 122 -20.69 14.45 14.96
C LEU A 122 -20.40 15.71 14.15
N PHE A 123 -21.08 15.91 13.02
CA PHE A 123 -20.81 17.02 12.10
C PHE A 123 -21.55 18.33 12.47
N GLY A 124 -22.41 18.27 13.49
CA GLY A 124 -23.08 19.43 14.07
C GLY A 124 -22.43 19.86 15.39
N ARG A 125 -22.88 19.29 16.50
CA ARG A 125 -22.48 19.71 17.86
C ARG A 125 -21.00 19.46 18.13
N PHE A 126 -20.51 18.26 17.82
CA PHE A 126 -19.13 17.88 18.11
C PHE A 126 -18.13 18.63 17.22
N ARG A 127 -18.40 18.78 15.93
CA ARG A 127 -17.59 19.62 15.02
C ARG A 127 -17.41 21.04 15.56
N SER A 128 -18.48 21.69 16.02
CA SER A 128 -18.39 23.04 16.60
C SER A 128 -17.52 23.06 17.85
N TRP A 129 -17.71 22.08 18.75
CA TRP A 129 -16.86 21.93 19.94
C TRP A 129 -15.38 21.75 19.57
N LEU A 130 -15.09 20.91 18.58
CA LEU A 130 -13.74 20.61 18.11
C LEU A 130 -13.08 21.84 17.46
N GLY A 131 -13.82 22.60 16.64
CA GLY A 131 -13.33 23.85 16.06
C GLY A 131 -12.95 24.88 17.13
N GLU A 132 -13.72 24.98 18.22
CA GLU A 132 -13.38 25.85 19.35
C GLU A 132 -12.11 25.40 20.09
N VAL A 133 -11.93 24.07 20.28
CA VAL A 133 -10.75 23.49 20.93
C VAL A 133 -9.49 23.72 20.10
N LEU A 134 -9.57 23.51 18.79
CA LEU A 134 -8.44 23.68 17.88
C LEU A 134 -8.17 25.16 17.55
N GLY A 135 -9.16 26.02 17.76
CA GLY A 135 -9.10 27.42 17.31
C GLY A 135 -9.12 27.57 15.78
N VAL A 136 -9.71 26.59 15.07
CA VAL A 136 -9.85 26.60 13.62
C VAL A 136 -11.30 26.41 13.21
N GLU A 137 -11.70 27.01 12.09
CA GLU A 137 -13.02 26.78 11.53
C GLU A 137 -13.01 25.46 10.72
N LEU A 138 -13.81 24.50 11.16
CA LEU A 138 -14.00 23.22 10.47
C LEU A 138 -15.21 23.30 9.54
N GLU A 139 -15.12 22.75 8.35
CA GLU A 139 -16.19 22.72 7.36
C GLU A 139 -17.32 21.78 7.78
N ALA A 140 -18.55 22.07 7.31
CA ALA A 140 -19.71 21.21 7.53
C ALA A 140 -19.74 19.96 6.64
N THR A 141 -18.66 19.71 5.88
CA THR A 141 -18.51 18.54 5.01
C THR A 141 -18.66 17.26 5.83
N VAL A 142 -19.61 16.43 5.44
CA VAL A 142 -19.80 15.09 6.02
C VAL A 142 -18.96 14.10 5.23
N ASP A 143 -18.01 13.49 5.93
CA ASP A 143 -17.09 12.48 5.41
C ASP A 143 -16.95 11.39 6.48
N ILE A 144 -17.69 10.30 6.30
CA ILE A 144 -17.78 9.21 7.26
C ILE A 144 -18.20 7.91 6.57
N SER A 145 -17.46 6.85 6.85
CA SER A 145 -17.74 5.50 6.38
C SER A 145 -17.74 4.51 7.55
N CYS A 146 -18.31 3.33 7.33
CA CYS A 146 -18.22 2.22 8.25
C CYS A 146 -17.21 1.20 7.74
N ALA A 147 -16.28 0.78 8.59
CA ALA A 147 -15.27 -0.23 8.27
C ALA A 147 -15.45 -1.47 9.16
N LYS A 148 -15.23 -2.63 8.55
CA LYS A 148 -15.13 -3.94 9.20
C LYS A 148 -13.77 -4.53 8.92
N TYR A 149 -13.07 -4.88 9.98
CA TYR A 149 -11.85 -5.69 9.90
C TYR A 149 -12.14 -7.04 10.56
N GLU A 150 -11.88 -8.10 9.82
CA GLU A 150 -11.97 -9.50 10.23
C GLU A 150 -10.56 -10.12 10.19
N TYR A 151 -10.43 -11.40 10.51
CA TYR A 151 -9.13 -12.08 10.51
C TYR A 151 -8.31 -11.81 9.24
N THR A 152 -7.04 -11.45 9.41
CA THR A 152 -6.07 -11.02 8.37
C THR A 152 -6.24 -9.61 7.79
N ASP A 153 -7.32 -8.90 8.10
CA ASP A 153 -7.52 -7.54 7.62
C ASP A 153 -6.57 -6.58 8.35
N VAL A 154 -6.08 -5.58 7.62
CA VAL A 154 -5.02 -4.64 8.04
C VAL A 154 -5.14 -3.31 7.28
N LEU A 155 -4.65 -2.22 7.88
CA LEU A 155 -4.40 -0.96 7.19
C LEU A 155 -3.02 -0.46 7.63
N LEU A 156 -2.04 -0.50 6.74
CA LEU A 156 -0.63 -0.27 7.03
C LEU A 156 -0.30 1.22 7.28
N CYS A 157 0.97 1.50 7.53
CA CYS A 157 1.44 2.83 7.95
C CYS A 157 1.16 3.92 6.91
N HIS A 158 0.34 4.91 7.29
CA HIS A 158 -0.02 6.09 6.49
C HIS A 158 -0.25 7.31 7.40
N ASP A 159 -0.35 8.51 6.83
CA ASP A 159 -0.48 9.77 7.57
C ASP A 159 -1.85 10.45 7.43
N ASP A 160 -2.77 9.83 6.68
CA ASP A 160 -4.10 10.32 6.32
C ASP A 160 -4.11 11.61 5.47
N GLU A 161 -2.96 12.00 4.91
CA GLU A 161 -2.80 13.28 4.23
C GLU A 161 -3.57 13.31 2.91
N LEU A 162 -4.59 14.18 2.86
CA LEU A 162 -5.32 14.55 1.65
C LEU A 162 -5.84 15.98 1.83
N GLU A 163 -5.87 16.77 0.76
CA GLU A 163 -6.27 18.18 0.83
C GLU A 163 -7.65 18.36 1.50
N GLY A 164 -7.72 19.29 2.46
CA GLY A 164 -8.93 19.57 3.22
C GLY A 164 -9.10 18.72 4.48
N ARG A 165 -8.45 17.55 4.62
CA ARG A 165 -8.53 16.76 5.85
C ARG A 165 -7.77 17.45 6.98
N ARG A 166 -8.47 17.79 8.06
CA ARG A 166 -7.88 18.47 9.23
C ARG A 166 -7.75 17.57 10.45
N VAL A 167 -8.79 16.80 10.75
CA VAL A 167 -8.85 15.93 11.92
C VAL A 167 -9.44 14.59 11.53
N ALA A 168 -8.67 13.51 11.70
CA ALA A 168 -9.16 12.16 11.56
C ALA A 168 -9.90 11.75 12.83
N PHE A 169 -10.95 10.95 12.70
CA PHE A 169 -11.65 10.35 13.84
C PHE A 169 -12.03 8.90 13.58
N ILE A 170 -12.08 8.13 14.66
CA ILE A 170 -12.49 6.72 14.66
C ILE A 170 -13.37 6.49 15.89
N LEU A 171 -14.63 6.10 15.68
CA LEU A 171 -15.55 5.66 16.72
C LEU A 171 -15.69 4.14 16.68
N TYR A 172 -15.22 3.47 17.73
CA TYR A 172 -15.23 2.02 17.84
C TYR A 172 -16.57 1.48 18.32
N LEU A 173 -17.08 0.47 17.62
CA LEU A 173 -18.32 -0.26 17.92
C LEU A 173 -18.04 -1.78 17.99
N VAL A 174 -16.95 -2.12 18.67
CA VAL A 174 -16.41 -3.48 18.79
C VAL A 174 -17.05 -4.27 19.95
N PRO A 175 -17.08 -5.61 19.90
CA PRO A 175 -17.31 -6.44 21.09
C PRO A 175 -16.16 -6.28 22.11
N PRO A 176 -16.18 -6.95 23.29
CA PRO A 176 -15.01 -7.00 24.16
C PRO A 176 -13.75 -7.39 23.38
N TRP A 177 -12.75 -6.50 23.42
CA TRP A 177 -11.53 -6.56 22.60
C TRP A 177 -10.31 -6.47 23.50
N GLU A 178 -9.31 -7.27 23.19
CA GLU A 178 -8.04 -7.36 23.92
C GLU A 178 -6.87 -7.15 22.97
N ASP A 179 -5.69 -6.88 23.52
CA ASP A 179 -4.46 -6.67 22.74
C ASP A 179 -4.13 -7.88 21.83
N SER A 180 -4.38 -9.10 22.31
CA SER A 180 -4.16 -10.34 21.55
C SER A 180 -5.10 -10.53 20.35
N ASP A 181 -6.20 -9.79 20.28
CA ASP A 181 -7.10 -9.84 19.12
C ASP A 181 -6.53 -9.07 17.91
N GLY A 182 -5.46 -8.29 18.10
CA GLY A 182 -4.92 -7.39 17.08
C GLY A 182 -5.86 -6.21 16.78
N GLY A 183 -5.78 -5.63 15.58
CA GLY A 183 -6.66 -4.51 15.20
C GLY A 183 -6.43 -3.22 16.01
N THR A 184 -5.28 -3.09 16.66
CA THR A 184 -4.88 -1.90 17.42
C THR A 184 -4.67 -0.71 16.49
N LEU A 185 -4.93 0.50 16.99
CA LEU A 185 -4.49 1.73 16.33
C LEU A 185 -3.09 2.06 16.83
N ASP A 186 -2.08 1.83 15.99
CA ASP A 186 -0.68 2.06 16.32
C ASP A 186 -0.24 3.43 15.81
N LEU A 187 0.48 4.20 16.64
CA LEU A 187 0.98 5.54 16.33
C LEU A 187 2.51 5.54 16.28
N TYR A 188 3.08 6.09 15.21
CA TYR A 188 4.52 6.11 14.96
C TYR A 188 5.18 7.42 15.40
N THR A 189 6.42 7.31 15.88
CA THR A 189 7.36 8.44 15.88
C THR A 189 7.84 8.75 14.48
N THR A 190 8.37 9.96 14.29
CA THR A 190 9.08 10.35 13.06
C THR A 190 10.54 10.66 13.32
N ASP A 191 11.37 10.40 12.31
CA ASP A 191 12.79 10.76 12.29
C ASP A 191 13.02 12.23 11.90
N SER A 192 14.29 12.63 11.76
CA SER A 192 14.65 13.99 11.34
C SER A 192 14.23 14.35 9.91
N ASN A 193 13.86 13.36 9.09
CA ASN A 193 13.39 13.51 7.72
C ASN A 193 11.86 13.44 7.61
N PHE A 194 11.14 13.48 8.75
CA PHE A 194 9.69 13.34 8.81
C PHE A 194 9.19 12.00 8.24
N GLN A 195 10.00 10.94 8.33
CA GLN A 195 9.59 9.57 7.98
C GLN A 195 9.24 8.79 9.25
N PRO A 196 8.26 7.87 9.21
CA PRO A 196 7.92 7.06 10.37
C PRO A 196 9.08 6.13 10.77
N GLU A 197 9.29 5.98 12.07
CA GLU A 197 10.40 5.19 12.61
C GLU A 197 9.89 3.97 13.41
N SER A 198 9.21 4.21 14.53
CA SER A 198 8.81 3.14 15.45
C SER A 198 7.43 3.39 16.05
N ILE A 199 6.68 2.31 16.31
CA ILE A 199 5.42 2.38 17.04
C ILE A 199 5.74 2.67 18.51
N VAL A 200 5.22 3.77 19.03
CA VAL A 200 5.40 4.17 20.45
C VAL A 200 4.11 4.13 21.26
N LYS A 201 2.97 4.07 20.58
CA LYS A 201 1.65 3.93 21.22
C LYS A 201 0.79 2.96 20.41
N SER A 202 0.11 2.06 21.10
CA SER A 202 -0.82 1.10 20.51
C SER A 202 -2.11 1.15 21.30
N LEU A 203 -3.20 1.54 20.64
CA LEU A 203 -4.50 1.76 21.25
C LEU A 203 -5.42 0.58 20.92
N VAL A 204 -5.76 -0.20 21.95
CA VAL A 204 -6.75 -1.29 21.85
C VAL A 204 -8.14 -0.68 21.66
N PRO A 205 -8.90 -1.04 20.61
CA PRO A 205 -10.24 -0.49 20.40
C PRO A 205 -11.20 -0.98 21.49
N SER A 206 -12.07 -0.09 21.96
CA SER A 206 -13.11 -0.41 22.95
C SER A 206 -14.46 0.17 22.55
N LEU A 207 -15.55 -0.53 22.87
CA LEU A 207 -16.91 -0.11 22.55
C LEU A 207 -17.15 1.36 22.97
N ASN A 208 -17.80 2.13 22.08
CA ASN A 208 -18.20 3.52 22.33
C ASN A 208 -17.04 4.45 22.70
N THR A 209 -15.85 4.19 22.13
CA THR A 209 -14.67 5.04 22.31
C THR A 209 -14.36 5.75 21.01
N LEU A 210 -14.30 7.08 21.07
CA LEU A 210 -13.87 7.94 19.96
C LEU A 210 -12.39 8.25 20.14
N VAL A 211 -11.59 8.02 19.11
CA VAL A 211 -10.22 8.51 19.00
C VAL A 211 -10.18 9.55 17.87
N LEU A 212 -9.46 10.64 18.08
CA LEU A 212 -9.22 11.66 17.06
C LEU A 212 -7.79 12.19 17.13
N PHE A 213 -7.27 12.65 16.00
CA PHE A 213 -5.95 13.27 15.93
C PHE A 213 -5.87 14.24 14.75
N GLU A 214 -4.98 15.21 14.85
CA GLU A 214 -4.74 16.20 13.79
C GLU A 214 -4.02 15.53 12.62
N VAL A 215 -4.57 15.68 11.40
CA VAL A 215 -3.91 15.25 10.18
C VAL A 215 -2.74 16.19 9.92
N SER A 216 -1.54 15.63 9.85
CA SER A 216 -0.30 16.38 9.72
C SER A 216 0.78 15.54 9.03
N PRO A 217 1.88 16.16 8.57
CA PRO A 217 3.01 15.43 7.95
C PRO A 217 3.73 14.43 8.87
N VAL A 218 3.30 14.30 10.14
CA VAL A 218 3.89 13.38 11.13
C VAL A 218 2.86 12.48 11.81
N SER A 219 1.57 12.55 11.41
CA SER A 219 0.50 11.74 12.02
C SER A 219 0.46 10.31 11.50
N PHE A 220 1.64 9.68 11.39
CA PHE A 220 1.76 8.31 10.89
C PHE A 220 1.15 7.31 11.86
N HIS A 221 0.26 6.48 11.33
CA HIS A 221 -0.46 5.46 12.09
C HIS A 221 -0.83 4.27 11.22
N GLN A 222 -1.22 3.17 11.86
CA GLN A 222 -1.75 1.99 11.18
C GLN A 222 -2.88 1.35 12.01
N VAL A 223 -3.69 0.51 11.38
CA VAL A 223 -4.50 -0.50 12.07
C VAL A 223 -3.76 -1.83 11.94
N SER A 224 -3.24 -2.34 13.05
CA SER A 224 -2.55 -3.63 13.07
C SER A 224 -3.47 -4.75 12.59
N GLU A 225 -2.87 -5.83 12.10
CA GLU A 225 -3.62 -6.98 11.61
C GLU A 225 -4.58 -7.50 12.68
N VAL A 226 -5.82 -7.81 12.29
CA VAL A 226 -6.78 -8.49 13.18
C VAL A 226 -6.44 -9.98 13.23
N LEU A 227 -6.19 -10.48 14.45
CA LEU A 227 -5.69 -11.84 14.71
C LEU A 227 -6.77 -12.80 15.23
N THR A 228 -7.90 -12.26 15.70
CA THR A 228 -9.07 -13.06 16.11
C THR A 228 -9.85 -13.55 14.89
N GLU A 229 -10.24 -14.82 14.91
CA GLU A 229 -11.03 -15.46 13.85
C GLU A 229 -12.55 -15.29 14.03
N ASP A 230 -13.00 -15.02 15.26
CA ASP A 230 -14.41 -15.07 15.65
C ASP A 230 -15.04 -13.70 15.94
N LYS A 231 -14.23 -12.64 16.06
CA LYS A 231 -14.69 -11.27 16.31
C LYS A 231 -14.58 -10.40 15.07
N CYS A 232 -15.39 -9.35 15.02
CA CYS A 232 -15.38 -8.34 13.96
C CYS A 232 -15.09 -6.97 14.57
N ARG A 233 -14.01 -6.32 14.12
CA ARG A 233 -13.66 -4.96 14.50
C ARG A 233 -14.48 -3.99 13.66
N LEU A 234 -15.62 -3.55 14.21
CA LEU A 234 -16.50 -2.55 13.58
C LEU A 234 -16.12 -1.14 14.06
N SER A 235 -15.94 -0.21 13.12
CA SER A 235 -15.71 1.20 13.43
C SER A 235 -16.37 2.12 12.42
N LEU A 236 -16.75 3.30 12.89
CA LEU A 236 -17.03 4.45 12.02
C LEU A 236 -15.79 5.33 11.98
N SER A 237 -15.31 5.68 10.79
CA SER A 237 -14.16 6.56 10.63
C SER A 237 -14.38 7.57 9.52
N GLY A 238 -13.66 8.68 9.61
CA GLY A 238 -13.72 9.75 8.63
C GLY A 238 -12.93 10.96 9.08
N TRP A 239 -13.19 12.10 8.44
CA TRP A 239 -12.45 13.33 8.66
C TRP A 239 -13.36 14.53 8.87
N PHE A 240 -12.95 15.42 9.77
CA PHE A 240 -13.41 16.79 9.77
C PHE A 240 -12.54 17.60 8.83
N HIS A 241 -13.19 18.29 7.89
CA HIS A 241 -12.51 19.09 6.88
C HIS A 241 -12.23 20.51 7.37
N GLY A 242 -11.19 21.15 6.86
CA GLY A 242 -10.77 22.50 7.23
C GLY A 242 -9.48 22.92 6.52
N PRO A 243 -8.90 24.07 6.89
CA PRO A 243 -7.67 24.56 6.26
C PRO A 243 -6.50 23.58 6.42
N SER A 244 -5.93 23.11 5.30
CA SER A 244 -4.78 22.21 5.28
C SER A 244 -3.57 22.81 6.02
N LEU A 245 -2.77 21.95 6.67
CA LEU A 245 -1.47 22.35 7.20
C LEU A 245 -0.44 22.49 6.08
N GLU A 246 0.54 23.36 6.28
CA GLU A 246 1.70 23.43 5.38
C GLU A 246 2.53 22.15 5.46
N ARG A 247 2.85 21.57 4.31
CA ARG A 247 3.69 20.38 4.21
C ARG A 247 5.16 20.77 3.98
N PRO A 248 6.12 20.17 4.71
CA PRO A 248 7.51 20.27 4.32
C PRO A 248 7.74 19.59 2.96
N PRO A 249 8.80 19.97 2.22
CA PRO A 249 9.21 19.23 1.02
C PRO A 249 9.39 17.75 1.35
N ARG A 250 8.92 16.89 0.44
CA ARG A 250 9.01 15.44 0.63
C ARG A 250 10.47 15.01 0.66
N HIS A 251 10.78 14.09 1.57
CA HIS A 251 12.10 13.49 1.64
C HIS A 251 12.34 12.57 0.42
N ILE A 252 13.45 12.80 -0.27
CA ILE A 252 13.90 11.98 -1.39
C ILE A 252 14.96 11.01 -0.85
N GLU A 253 14.68 9.72 -0.93
CA GLU A 253 15.65 8.68 -0.54
C GLU A 253 16.82 8.63 -1.52
N ALA A 254 18.00 8.26 -1.01
CA ALA A 254 19.14 8.00 -1.86
C ALA A 254 18.87 6.77 -2.74
N SER A 255 19.15 6.89 -4.04
CA SER A 255 19.02 5.79 -4.99
C SER A 255 19.87 4.58 -4.59
N VAL A 256 19.35 3.39 -4.85
CA VAL A 256 20.09 2.15 -4.59
C VAL A 256 21.33 2.09 -5.49
N PRO A 257 22.53 1.80 -4.95
CA PRO A 257 23.73 1.67 -5.76
C PRO A 257 23.58 0.57 -6.81
N ARG A 258 23.84 0.92 -8.07
CA ARG A 258 23.87 -0.03 -9.19
C ARG A 258 25.30 -0.46 -9.46
N SER A 259 25.47 -1.71 -9.89
CA SER A 259 26.76 -2.35 -10.16
C SER A 259 26.80 -2.90 -11.57
N LEU A 260 27.96 -2.85 -12.20
CA LEU A 260 28.25 -3.55 -13.46
C LEU A 260 28.22 -5.06 -13.24
N HIS A 261 28.11 -5.81 -14.34
CA HIS A 261 28.29 -7.25 -14.31
C HIS A 261 29.69 -7.66 -13.83
N LEU A 262 29.78 -8.85 -13.22
CA LEU A 262 31.02 -9.49 -12.82
C LEU A 262 31.57 -10.30 -14.01
N PRO A 263 32.87 -10.21 -14.34
CA PRO A 263 33.46 -10.89 -15.51
C PRO A 263 33.58 -12.40 -15.26
N ARG A 264 32.46 -13.12 -15.45
CA ARG A 264 32.32 -14.57 -15.28
C ARG A 264 31.69 -15.14 -16.54
N ASP A 265 32.22 -16.28 -16.99
CA ASP A 265 31.85 -16.92 -18.25
C ASP A 265 30.69 -17.92 -18.10
N GLU A 266 30.31 -18.54 -19.22
CA GLU A 266 29.22 -19.51 -19.34
C GLU A 266 29.37 -20.75 -18.45
N THR A 267 30.57 -21.05 -17.94
CA THR A 267 30.77 -22.23 -17.07
C THR A 267 29.95 -22.11 -15.79
N LEU A 268 29.73 -20.88 -15.30
CA LEU A 268 28.88 -20.60 -14.16
C LEU A 268 27.41 -20.90 -14.46
N LEU A 269 26.93 -20.59 -15.67
CA LEU A 269 25.57 -20.93 -16.09
C LEU A 269 25.37 -22.45 -16.14
N MET A 270 26.34 -23.18 -16.70
CA MET A 270 26.29 -24.64 -16.82
C MET A 270 26.31 -25.36 -15.47
N GLU A 271 26.87 -24.74 -14.42
CA GLU A 271 26.87 -25.29 -13.07
C GLU A 271 25.55 -25.02 -12.32
N TRP A 272 24.89 -23.90 -12.59
CA TRP A 272 23.78 -23.42 -11.77
C TRP A 272 22.41 -23.53 -12.42
N VAL A 273 22.31 -23.22 -13.71
CA VAL A 273 21.05 -23.11 -14.43
C VAL A 273 20.66 -24.46 -15.03
N ASN A 274 19.37 -24.76 -15.04
CA ASN A 274 18.82 -25.94 -15.69
C ASN A 274 19.19 -25.94 -17.19
N PRO A 275 19.82 -27.02 -17.72
CA PRO A 275 20.33 -27.05 -19.09
C PRO A 275 19.30 -26.77 -20.18
N MET A 276 17.99 -26.94 -19.92
CA MET A 276 16.95 -26.60 -20.90
C MET A 276 16.99 -25.12 -21.28
N TYR A 277 17.34 -24.25 -20.33
CA TYR A 277 17.44 -22.81 -20.54
C TYR A 277 18.69 -22.37 -21.30
N MET A 278 19.61 -23.30 -21.57
CA MET A 278 20.79 -23.07 -22.42
C MET A 278 20.54 -23.48 -23.88
N ASP A 279 19.41 -24.12 -24.17
CA ASP A 279 19.04 -24.49 -25.54
C ASP A 279 18.59 -23.25 -26.32
N ILE A 280 19.23 -22.98 -27.44
CA ILE A 280 18.99 -21.77 -28.25
C ILE A 280 17.55 -21.73 -28.76
N SER A 281 17.01 -22.87 -29.21
CA SER A 281 15.63 -22.91 -29.74
C SER A 281 14.58 -22.69 -28.64
N TYR A 282 14.93 -23.02 -27.40
CA TYR A 282 14.09 -22.75 -26.25
C TYR A 282 14.23 -21.30 -25.77
N GLN A 283 15.43 -20.71 -25.84
CA GLN A 283 15.64 -19.27 -25.62
C GLN A 283 14.82 -18.42 -26.60
N GLU A 284 14.81 -18.78 -27.88
CA GLU A 284 13.98 -18.10 -28.91
C GLU A 284 12.48 -18.14 -28.54
N GLN A 285 11.96 -19.29 -28.08
CA GLN A 285 10.57 -19.40 -27.63
C GLN A 285 10.28 -18.54 -26.39
N ILE A 286 11.22 -18.51 -25.43
CA ILE A 286 11.12 -17.67 -24.24
C ILE A 286 11.07 -16.19 -24.63
N GLN A 287 11.94 -15.78 -25.57
CA GLN A 287 11.98 -14.41 -26.06
C GLN A 287 10.68 -14.02 -26.75
N GLU A 288 10.15 -14.87 -27.64
CA GLU A 288 8.85 -14.62 -28.30
C GLU A 288 7.71 -14.44 -27.29
N GLU A 289 7.63 -15.29 -26.26
CA GLU A 289 6.62 -15.20 -25.20
C GLU A 289 6.80 -13.94 -24.34
N PHE A 290 8.06 -13.57 -24.05
CA PHE A 290 8.37 -12.38 -23.27
C PHE A 290 8.08 -11.09 -24.04
N GLU A 291 8.38 -11.03 -25.35
CA GLU A 291 8.06 -9.88 -26.20
C GLU A 291 6.54 -9.65 -26.31
N GLU A 292 5.73 -10.72 -26.30
CA GLU A 292 4.26 -10.62 -26.33
C GLU A 292 3.68 -10.11 -25.01
N ASN A 293 4.20 -10.58 -23.87
CA ASN A 293 3.57 -10.35 -22.56
C ASN A 293 4.34 -9.39 -21.62
N SER A 294 5.60 -9.07 -21.95
CA SER A 294 6.56 -8.36 -21.08
C SER A 294 6.79 -9.02 -19.71
N GLU A 295 6.44 -10.31 -19.59
CA GLU A 295 6.60 -11.11 -18.38
C GLU A 295 6.79 -12.59 -18.75
N ILE A 296 7.53 -13.33 -17.94
CA ILE A 296 7.59 -14.80 -18.03
C ILE A 296 7.95 -15.43 -16.68
N GLN A 297 7.50 -16.66 -16.45
CA GLN A 297 7.85 -17.46 -15.28
C GLN A 297 8.52 -18.79 -15.67
N LEU A 298 9.80 -18.90 -15.38
CA LEU A 298 10.67 -20.03 -15.73
C LEU A 298 10.80 -21.00 -14.56
N LYS A 299 10.11 -22.15 -14.63
CA LYS A 299 10.08 -23.16 -13.56
C LYS A 299 11.33 -24.03 -13.53
N ASP A 300 11.66 -24.55 -12.35
CA ASP A 300 12.84 -25.39 -12.14
C ASP A 300 14.12 -24.72 -12.70
N PHE A 301 14.27 -23.42 -12.46
CA PHE A 301 15.29 -22.58 -13.08
C PHE A 301 16.72 -22.99 -12.69
N LEU A 302 16.96 -23.14 -11.39
CA LEU A 302 18.22 -23.68 -10.89
C LEU A 302 18.23 -25.20 -11.00
N GLN A 303 19.42 -25.76 -11.20
CA GLN A 303 19.62 -27.20 -11.03
C GLN A 303 19.20 -27.64 -9.63
N GLU A 304 18.50 -28.76 -9.55
CA GLU A 304 17.88 -29.28 -8.32
C GLU A 304 18.87 -29.41 -7.14
N GLU A 305 20.14 -29.75 -7.42
CA GLU A 305 21.18 -29.81 -6.39
C GLU A 305 21.49 -28.42 -5.81
N LYS A 306 21.73 -27.43 -6.68
CA LYS A 306 21.99 -26.04 -6.28
C LYS A 306 20.79 -25.39 -5.60
N PHE A 307 19.58 -25.62 -6.10
CA PHE A 307 18.35 -25.16 -5.47
C PHE A 307 18.25 -25.67 -4.02
N ARG A 308 18.49 -26.97 -3.78
CA ARG A 308 18.48 -27.54 -2.43
C ARG A 308 19.57 -26.95 -1.54
N GLU A 309 20.79 -26.77 -2.05
CA GLU A 309 21.88 -26.15 -1.29
C GLU A 309 21.55 -24.73 -0.83
N VAL A 310 21.03 -23.90 -1.75
CA VAL A 310 20.61 -22.52 -1.46
C VAL A 310 19.47 -22.50 -0.44
N ARG A 311 18.44 -23.34 -0.66
CA ARG A 311 17.27 -23.44 0.22
C ARG A 311 17.65 -23.80 1.66
N GLU A 312 18.55 -24.76 1.85
CA GLU A 312 19.01 -25.12 3.19
C GLU A 312 19.91 -24.03 3.81
N ALA A 313 20.76 -23.39 2.99
CA ALA A 313 21.63 -22.32 3.46
C ALA A 313 20.88 -21.07 3.93
N LEU A 314 19.76 -20.71 3.29
CA LEU A 314 18.91 -19.57 3.67
C LEU A 314 18.34 -19.69 5.10
N ARG A 315 18.27 -20.91 5.66
CA ARG A 315 17.79 -21.18 7.02
C ARG A 315 18.90 -21.15 8.07
N LEU A 316 20.16 -20.97 7.66
CA LEU A 316 21.29 -20.95 8.59
C LEU A 316 21.25 -19.69 9.46
N SER A 317 21.41 -19.89 10.76
CA SER A 317 21.41 -18.82 11.78
C SER A 317 22.61 -17.88 11.68
N GLN A 318 23.63 -18.21 10.86
CA GLN A 318 24.78 -17.35 10.63
C GLN A 318 24.45 -16.09 9.81
N ILE A 319 23.38 -16.12 9.00
CA ILE A 319 23.00 -14.99 8.16
C ILE A 319 22.47 -13.86 9.04
N GLN A 320 23.13 -12.70 8.96
CA GLN A 320 22.65 -11.50 9.61
C GLN A 320 21.60 -10.82 8.73
N TRP A 321 20.37 -10.79 9.24
CA TRP A 321 19.22 -10.14 8.61
C TRP A 321 19.04 -8.72 9.17
N THR A 322 18.90 -7.75 8.28
CA THR A 322 18.67 -6.34 8.65
C THR A 322 17.28 -5.90 8.20
N LYS A 323 16.49 -5.36 9.12
CA LYS A 323 15.17 -4.82 8.80
C LYS A 323 15.29 -3.60 7.88
N ARG A 324 14.53 -3.58 6.79
CA ARG A 324 14.41 -2.48 5.83
C ARG A 324 13.14 -1.68 6.12
N GLY A 325 13.27 -0.35 6.07
CA GLY A 325 12.19 0.62 6.29
C GLY A 325 12.31 1.79 5.29
N PRO A 326 11.63 2.93 5.54
CA PRO A 326 10.69 3.18 6.65
C PRO A 326 9.32 2.47 6.47
N PRO A 327 8.50 2.33 7.54
CA PRO A 327 7.24 1.58 7.52
C PRO A 327 6.17 2.09 6.52
N ASN A 328 6.18 3.36 6.14
CA ASN A 328 5.30 3.89 5.09
C ASN A 328 5.73 3.51 3.65
N LYS A 329 6.78 2.70 3.50
CA LYS A 329 7.32 2.29 2.20
C LYS A 329 7.60 0.79 2.14
N ARG A 330 8.20 0.25 3.20
CA ARG A 330 8.61 -1.15 3.24
C ARG A 330 8.82 -1.66 4.65
N CYS A 331 8.60 -2.95 4.84
CA CYS A 331 8.92 -3.68 6.05
C CYS A 331 9.28 -5.11 5.65
N TYR A 332 10.57 -5.40 5.53
CA TYR A 332 11.09 -6.75 5.28
C TYR A 332 12.51 -6.84 5.80
N GLU A 333 13.16 -8.00 5.66
CA GLU A 333 14.56 -8.17 6.05
C GLU A 333 15.44 -8.46 4.83
N ALA A 334 16.61 -7.82 4.77
CA ALA A 334 17.62 -8.08 3.76
C ALA A 334 18.86 -8.72 4.40
N ALA A 335 19.47 -9.69 3.72
CA ALA A 335 20.67 -10.35 4.21
C ALA A 335 21.90 -9.44 4.08
N SER A 336 22.75 -9.44 5.11
CA SER A 336 24.08 -8.82 5.03
C SER A 336 25.03 -9.68 4.21
N LEU A 337 25.63 -9.09 3.17
CA LEU A 337 26.59 -9.75 2.28
C LEU A 337 27.81 -10.32 3.02
N ASP A 338 28.22 -9.72 4.14
CA ASP A 338 29.40 -10.11 4.92
C ASP A 338 29.23 -11.46 5.65
N THR A 339 27.99 -11.95 5.76
CA THR A 339 27.64 -13.14 6.56
C THR A 339 27.04 -14.28 5.74
N LEU A 340 26.96 -14.09 4.42
CA LEU A 340 26.37 -15.07 3.53
C LEU A 340 27.20 -16.37 3.49
N PRO A 341 26.57 -17.54 3.64
CA PRO A 341 27.16 -18.82 3.26
C PRO A 341 27.66 -18.80 1.81
N GLN A 342 28.70 -19.59 1.54
CA GLN A 342 29.36 -19.62 0.23
C GLN A 342 28.40 -19.87 -0.93
N CYS A 343 27.48 -20.83 -0.83
CA CYS A 343 26.52 -21.10 -1.91
C CYS A 343 25.56 -19.93 -2.18
N LEU A 344 25.21 -19.12 -1.17
CA LEU A 344 24.39 -17.92 -1.38
C LEU A 344 25.19 -16.81 -2.07
N SER A 345 26.48 -16.67 -1.70
CA SER A 345 27.40 -15.75 -2.38
C SER A 345 27.61 -16.13 -3.84
N GLU A 346 27.77 -17.42 -4.13
CA GLU A 346 27.91 -17.94 -5.50
C GLU A 346 26.61 -17.77 -6.30
N CYS A 347 25.44 -17.96 -5.70
CA CYS A 347 24.16 -17.68 -6.35
C CYS A 347 23.96 -16.18 -6.64
N LEU A 348 24.41 -15.29 -5.73
CA LEU A 348 24.44 -13.85 -6.01
C LEU A 348 25.42 -13.50 -7.13
N GLU A 349 26.56 -14.19 -7.18
CA GLU A 349 27.56 -14.01 -8.23
C GLU A 349 27.03 -14.46 -9.60
N LEU A 350 26.27 -15.56 -9.66
CA LEU A 350 25.54 -15.99 -10.85
C LEU A 350 24.64 -14.86 -11.37
N LEU A 351 23.74 -14.35 -10.54
CA LEU A 351 22.79 -13.29 -10.95
C LEU A 351 23.47 -11.96 -11.29
N ARG A 352 24.73 -11.76 -10.89
CA ARG A 352 25.54 -10.59 -11.24
C ARG A 352 26.52 -10.83 -12.38
N SER A 353 26.60 -12.04 -12.92
CA SER A 353 27.64 -12.42 -13.89
C SER A 353 27.37 -11.85 -15.29
N GLU A 354 28.44 -11.56 -16.03
CA GLU A 354 28.41 -11.16 -17.44
C GLU A 354 27.64 -12.18 -18.29
N ALA A 355 27.90 -13.48 -18.07
CA ALA A 355 27.16 -14.55 -18.73
C ALA A 355 25.65 -14.52 -18.43
N PHE A 356 25.25 -14.18 -17.20
CA PHE A 356 23.82 -14.09 -16.85
C PHE A 356 23.15 -12.86 -17.47
N PHE A 357 23.85 -11.74 -17.57
CA PHE A 357 23.34 -10.57 -18.31
C PHE A 357 23.08 -10.92 -19.78
N LEU A 358 23.99 -11.65 -20.43
CA LEU A 358 23.80 -12.13 -21.79
C LEU A 358 22.63 -13.12 -21.90
N LEU A 359 22.47 -14.02 -20.91
CA LEU A 359 21.33 -14.94 -20.87
C LEU A 359 19.99 -14.19 -20.77
N LEU A 360 19.91 -13.17 -19.92
CA LEU A 360 18.72 -12.33 -19.80
C LEU A 360 18.41 -11.58 -21.09
N SER A 361 19.44 -11.07 -21.78
CA SER A 361 19.25 -10.49 -23.12
C SER A 361 18.62 -11.48 -24.09
N ASN A 362 19.11 -12.72 -24.12
CA ASN A 362 18.53 -13.75 -25.00
C ASN A 362 17.10 -14.14 -24.62
N PHE A 363 16.71 -13.99 -23.35
CA PHE A 363 15.33 -14.27 -22.92
C PHE A 363 14.36 -13.13 -23.18
N THR A 364 14.84 -11.90 -23.32
CA THR A 364 13.97 -10.70 -23.23
C THR A 364 14.07 -9.77 -24.42
N GLY A 365 15.07 -9.96 -25.30
CA GLY A 365 15.38 -9.00 -26.35
C GLY A 365 16.11 -7.74 -25.86
N LEU A 366 16.14 -7.50 -24.54
CA LEU A 366 16.76 -6.30 -23.97
C LEU A 366 18.29 -6.31 -24.12
N ARG A 367 18.88 -5.14 -24.32
CA ARG A 367 20.31 -4.95 -24.49
C ARG A 367 21.06 -4.84 -23.16
N LEU A 368 21.00 -5.91 -22.37
CA LEU A 368 21.76 -6.06 -21.13
C LEU A 368 23.22 -6.50 -21.35
N HIS A 369 23.63 -6.78 -22.59
CA HIS A 369 25.00 -7.16 -22.91
C HIS A 369 25.48 -6.60 -24.26
N TYR A 370 26.76 -6.26 -24.36
CA TYR A 370 27.35 -5.63 -25.57
C TYR A 370 27.48 -6.57 -26.78
N LEU A 371 27.31 -7.88 -26.59
CA LEU A 371 27.30 -8.87 -27.67
C LEU A 371 25.93 -9.00 -28.35
N CYS A 372 24.88 -8.39 -27.78
CA CYS A 372 23.55 -8.39 -28.37
C CYS A 372 23.50 -7.40 -29.55
N PRO A 373 22.90 -7.78 -30.70
CA PRO A 373 22.72 -6.87 -31.83
C PRO A 373 21.98 -5.60 -31.39
N ALA A 374 22.27 -4.46 -32.03
CA ALA A 374 21.43 -3.29 -31.89
C ALA A 374 20.17 -3.49 -32.76
N ASP A 375 19.00 -3.13 -32.25
CA ASP A 375 17.80 -3.09 -33.06
C ASP A 375 17.96 -2.00 -34.13
N ASP A 376 17.77 -2.35 -35.39
CA ASP A 376 17.87 -1.44 -36.54
C ASP A 376 16.71 -0.40 -36.57
N GLU A 377 15.82 -0.37 -35.57
CA GLU A 377 14.61 0.47 -35.52
C GLU A 377 14.82 1.86 -34.88
N ASP A 378 15.95 2.11 -34.23
CA ASP A 378 16.26 3.42 -33.61
C ASP A 378 16.63 4.53 -34.64
N GLU A 379 16.68 4.23 -35.93
CA GLU A 379 17.06 5.20 -36.99
C GLU A 379 15.87 5.96 -37.62
N ASP A 380 14.61 5.58 -37.39
CA ASP A 380 13.48 6.06 -38.21
C ASP A 380 12.55 7.13 -37.56
N GLU A 381 12.73 7.52 -36.29
CA GLU A 381 11.81 8.48 -35.64
C GLU A 381 12.10 9.98 -35.91
N ASP A 382 13.17 10.35 -36.63
CA ASP A 382 13.58 11.75 -36.82
C ASP A 382 13.30 12.35 -38.22
N GLU A 383 12.44 11.70 -39.04
CA GLU A 383 12.09 12.18 -40.40
C GLU A 383 10.68 12.83 -40.53
N GLU A 384 10.09 13.42 -39.48
CA GLU A 384 8.91 14.28 -39.69
C GLU A 384 8.89 15.56 -38.84
N LYS A 385 9.56 16.61 -39.36
CA LYS A 385 9.07 18.02 -39.36
C LYS A 385 10.12 18.99 -39.95
N LYS A 386 10.17 19.11 -41.27
CA LYS A 386 10.64 20.34 -41.92
C LYS A 386 9.79 20.68 -43.13
N ASP A 387 8.89 21.63 -42.91
CA ASP A 387 8.48 22.73 -43.80
C ASP A 387 7.31 23.42 -43.07
N ILE A 388 7.26 24.73 -42.82
CA ILE A 388 7.06 25.84 -43.78
C ILE A 388 7.34 27.18 -43.04
N GLN A 389 7.75 28.21 -43.82
CA GLN A 389 7.94 29.66 -43.55
C GLN A 389 9.41 30.07 -43.33
N ASP A 390 9.98 31.08 -43.98
CA ASP A 390 9.49 32.08 -44.93
C ASP A 390 10.73 32.84 -45.48
N GLY A 391 10.62 33.44 -46.67
CA GLY A 391 11.21 34.76 -46.94
C GLY A 391 12.64 34.85 -47.51
N GLU A 392 12.72 35.40 -48.73
CA GLU A 392 13.93 35.80 -49.47
C GLU A 392 14.81 36.83 -48.73
N ALA A 393 16.15 36.71 -48.87
CA ALA A 393 17.03 37.64 -49.60
C ALA A 393 18.43 37.86 -48.99
N THR A 394 19.44 37.49 -49.80
CA THR A 394 20.75 38.15 -50.01
C THR A 394 21.85 38.16 -48.93
N GLY A 395 23.05 37.68 -49.31
CA GLY A 395 24.31 38.22 -48.79
C GLY A 395 25.44 37.22 -48.51
N SER A 396 26.29 36.99 -49.52
CA SER A 396 27.54 36.21 -49.48
C SER A 396 28.53 36.62 -48.36
N SER A 397 29.08 35.64 -47.62
CA SER A 397 30.54 35.56 -47.35
C SER A 397 30.93 34.16 -46.84
N SER A 398 32.08 33.68 -47.29
CA SER A 398 32.67 32.35 -47.14
C SER A 398 33.55 32.21 -45.89
N GLU A 399 33.48 31.06 -45.20
CA GLU A 399 34.58 30.24 -44.61
C GLU A 399 34.05 29.22 -43.56
N PRO A 400 34.84 28.20 -43.17
CA PRO A 400 34.82 26.83 -43.68
C PRO A 400 33.92 25.86 -42.87
N SER A 401 33.63 24.72 -43.48
CA SER A 401 32.87 23.59 -42.91
C SER A 401 33.46 23.08 -41.59
N SER A 402 32.79 23.36 -40.47
CA SER A 402 32.94 22.58 -39.24
C SER A 402 32.14 21.28 -39.41
N ALA A 403 32.85 20.16 -39.36
CA ALA A 403 32.26 18.83 -39.35
C ALA A 403 31.13 18.74 -38.32
N ASN A 404 29.92 18.42 -38.79
CA ASN A 404 28.88 17.87 -37.93
C ASN A 404 29.35 16.47 -37.53
N THR A 405 30.03 16.37 -36.39
CA THR A 405 30.07 15.10 -35.65
C THR A 405 28.66 14.89 -35.12
N SER A 406 27.88 14.04 -35.80
CA SER A 406 26.80 13.29 -35.17
C SER A 406 27.39 12.69 -33.89
N ARG A 407 26.90 13.15 -32.74
CA ARG A 407 27.15 12.43 -31.49
C ARG A 407 26.30 11.17 -31.59
N GLU A 408 26.90 10.09 -32.09
CA GLU A 408 26.43 8.74 -31.81
C GLU A 408 26.17 8.68 -30.30
N LYS A 409 24.94 8.36 -29.89
CA LYS A 409 24.63 8.11 -28.48
C LYS A 409 25.57 6.99 -28.04
N GLU A 410 26.48 7.27 -27.12
CA GLU A 410 27.31 6.22 -26.52
C GLU A 410 26.36 5.14 -25.96
N PRO A 411 26.61 3.85 -26.23
CA PRO A 411 25.75 2.80 -25.73
C PRO A 411 25.71 2.85 -24.20
N SER A 412 24.50 2.80 -23.64
CA SER A 412 24.31 2.67 -22.20
C SER A 412 25.07 1.45 -21.69
N ILE A 413 25.59 1.53 -20.47
CA ILE A 413 26.34 0.43 -19.86
C ILE A 413 25.36 -0.29 -18.92
N PRO A 414 25.02 -1.56 -19.21
CA PRO A 414 24.07 -2.30 -18.40
C PRO A 414 24.53 -2.46 -16.97
N VAL A 415 23.60 -2.29 -16.04
CA VAL A 415 23.85 -2.39 -14.60
C VAL A 415 22.73 -3.16 -13.91
N CYS A 416 23.01 -3.67 -12.71
CA CYS A 416 21.98 -4.25 -11.86
C CYS A 416 22.10 -3.76 -10.42
N CYS A 417 21.03 -3.93 -9.66
CA CYS A 417 21.06 -3.98 -8.21
C CYS A 417 20.28 -5.21 -7.74
N GLY A 418 20.64 -5.77 -6.59
CA GLY A 418 19.94 -6.94 -6.09
C GLY A 418 20.31 -7.30 -4.66
N GLU A 419 19.37 -7.93 -3.99
CA GLU A 419 19.43 -8.31 -2.58
C GLU A 419 18.79 -9.68 -2.34
N VAL A 420 19.14 -10.31 -1.23
CA VAL A 420 18.48 -11.51 -0.73
C VAL A 420 17.51 -11.07 0.36
N ARG A 421 16.22 -11.34 0.18
CA ARG A 421 15.16 -10.88 1.07
C ARG A 421 14.59 -12.04 1.88
N ARG A 422 14.13 -11.73 3.09
CA ARG A 422 13.33 -12.62 3.93
C ARG A 422 11.98 -11.97 4.20
N TRP A 423 10.93 -12.74 3.93
CA TRP A 423 9.54 -12.36 4.12
C TRP A 423 8.93 -13.22 5.22
N ALA A 424 8.50 -12.57 6.29
CA ALA A 424 7.83 -13.18 7.44
C ALA A 424 6.49 -12.48 7.67
N PRO A 425 5.57 -13.03 8.51
CA PRO A 425 4.34 -12.34 8.88
C PRO A 425 4.61 -10.88 9.30
N GLY A 426 3.84 -9.95 8.76
CA GLY A 426 4.05 -8.50 8.87
C GLY A 426 4.94 -7.88 7.80
N GLY A 427 5.46 -8.68 6.85
CA GLY A 427 6.31 -8.20 5.76
C GLY A 427 5.52 -7.61 4.59
N TYR A 428 5.95 -6.47 4.03
CA TYR A 428 5.30 -5.79 2.89
C TYR A 428 6.22 -4.77 2.19
N THR A 429 5.80 -4.32 1.01
CA THR A 429 6.16 -3.00 0.46
C THR A 429 4.90 -2.22 0.08
N LEU A 430 5.02 -0.91 -0.06
CA LEU A 430 3.96 0.03 -0.39
C LEU A 430 4.38 0.90 -1.56
N LEU A 431 3.41 1.28 -2.37
CA LEU A 431 3.58 2.29 -3.41
C LEU A 431 3.73 3.66 -2.75
N HIS A 432 4.63 4.49 -3.27
CA HIS A 432 4.81 5.84 -2.77
C HIS A 432 5.26 6.80 -3.86
N ASP A 433 4.86 8.07 -3.75
CA ASP A 433 5.02 9.09 -4.81
C ASP A 433 6.48 9.29 -5.27
N ALA A 434 7.47 9.05 -4.39
CA ALA A 434 8.88 9.13 -4.76
C ALA A 434 9.33 8.00 -5.71
N GLU A 435 8.70 6.82 -5.65
CA GLU A 435 8.96 5.70 -6.55
C GLU A 435 8.31 5.98 -7.90
N ALA A 436 7.06 6.43 -7.92
CA ALA A 436 6.37 6.85 -9.15
C ALA A 436 7.15 7.95 -9.90
N ALA A 437 7.67 8.95 -9.19
CA ALA A 437 8.48 10.01 -9.79
C ALA A 437 9.86 9.55 -10.30
N GLN A 438 10.34 8.38 -9.85
CA GLN A 438 11.61 7.78 -10.24
C GLN A 438 11.43 6.53 -11.09
N ALA A 439 10.21 6.24 -11.55
CA ALA A 439 9.92 5.09 -12.38
C ALA A 439 10.74 5.17 -13.67
N GLU A 440 11.39 4.06 -13.99
CA GLU A 440 12.33 3.93 -15.09
C GLU A 440 12.17 2.54 -15.71
N TYR A 441 12.53 2.43 -16.99
CA TYR A 441 12.57 1.15 -17.69
C TYR A 441 13.54 0.21 -16.97
N ALA A 442 13.06 -0.98 -16.64
CA ALA A 442 13.83 -1.94 -15.87
C ALA A 442 13.27 -3.35 -16.02
N LEU A 443 14.18 -4.34 -15.99
CA LEU A 443 13.82 -5.75 -15.92
C LEU A 443 13.91 -6.22 -14.47
N ASP A 444 12.78 -6.56 -13.88
CA ASP A 444 12.72 -7.16 -12.56
C ASP A 444 12.92 -8.67 -12.64
N LEU A 445 13.68 -9.22 -11.70
CA LEU A 445 13.86 -10.65 -11.51
C LEU A 445 13.53 -11.01 -10.06
N VAL A 446 12.69 -12.03 -9.89
CA VAL A 446 12.38 -12.61 -8.58
C VAL A 446 12.59 -14.12 -8.64
N LEU A 447 13.41 -14.66 -7.74
CA LEU A 447 13.64 -16.10 -7.58
C LEU A 447 13.29 -16.54 -6.14
N PRO A 448 12.09 -17.08 -5.90
CA PRO A 448 11.61 -17.46 -4.56
C PRO A 448 12.12 -18.82 -4.04
N PHE A 449 12.21 -18.88 -2.71
CA PHE A 449 12.53 -20.05 -1.88
C PHE A 449 11.57 -20.10 -0.68
N CYS A 450 10.39 -20.66 -0.89
CA CYS A 450 9.28 -20.84 0.05
C CYS A 450 9.46 -22.05 0.97
N GLY A 451 10.01 -23.14 0.44
CA GLY A 451 10.26 -24.37 1.17
C GLY A 451 9.04 -25.13 1.71
N ALA A 452 7.83 -24.65 1.47
CA ALA A 452 6.54 -25.32 1.61
C ALA A 452 5.59 -24.67 0.57
N ASP A 453 4.46 -25.32 0.26
CA ASP A 453 3.44 -24.75 -0.64
C ASP A 453 2.90 -23.44 -0.04
N TRP A 454 3.46 -22.31 -0.51
CA TRP A 454 3.03 -20.97 -0.09
C TRP A 454 1.69 -20.68 -0.74
N GLN A 455 0.67 -20.40 0.07
CA GLN A 455 -0.68 -20.18 -0.44
C GLN A 455 -0.89 -18.71 -0.75
N SER A 456 -1.63 -18.41 -1.82
CA SER A 456 -1.98 -17.04 -2.21
C SER A 456 -2.67 -16.26 -1.09
N GLU A 457 -3.46 -16.95 -0.25
CA GLU A 457 -4.14 -16.35 0.90
C GLU A 457 -3.19 -15.78 1.97
N PHE A 458 -1.92 -16.19 1.98
CA PHE A 458 -0.93 -15.71 2.96
C PHE A 458 -0.40 -14.31 2.62
N GLY A 459 -0.64 -13.80 1.40
CA GLY A 459 0.03 -12.61 0.88
C GLY A 459 1.45 -12.92 0.41
N GLY A 460 2.33 -11.92 0.38
CA GLY A 460 3.73 -12.07 -0.06
C GLY A 460 3.93 -12.18 -1.58
N PHE A 461 2.86 -12.17 -2.37
CA PHE A 461 2.97 -12.06 -3.82
C PHE A 461 3.38 -10.65 -4.23
N THR A 462 4.10 -10.56 -5.36
CA THR A 462 4.45 -9.29 -5.98
C THR A 462 3.37 -8.92 -6.98
N CYS A 463 2.79 -7.73 -6.84
CA CYS A 463 1.75 -7.21 -7.71
C CYS A 463 2.29 -6.02 -8.48
N TYR A 464 2.04 -5.97 -9.79
CA TYR A 464 2.36 -4.88 -10.68
C TYR A 464 1.07 -4.15 -11.06
N VAL A 465 1.12 -2.82 -11.02
CA VAL A 465 -0.04 -1.95 -11.24
C VAL A 465 0.33 -0.80 -12.15
N ALA A 466 -0.64 -0.32 -12.92
CA ALA A 466 -0.51 0.92 -13.67
C ALA A 466 -0.53 2.12 -12.70
N ASN A 467 0.37 3.08 -12.92
CA ASN A 467 0.48 4.28 -12.13
C ASN A 467 -0.77 5.14 -12.32
N GLU A 468 -1.27 5.71 -11.21
CA GLU A 468 -2.51 6.51 -11.17
C GLU A 468 -3.81 5.77 -11.54
N GLU A 469 -3.77 4.45 -11.71
CA GLU A 469 -4.93 3.62 -12.01
C GLU A 469 -5.16 2.56 -10.94
N ASP A 470 -6.42 2.14 -10.75
CA ASP A 470 -6.78 1.01 -9.87
C ASP A 470 -6.64 -0.35 -10.60
N GLU A 471 -5.83 -0.41 -11.68
CA GLU A 471 -5.70 -1.58 -12.55
C GLU A 471 -4.48 -2.43 -12.16
N GLU A 472 -4.77 -3.66 -11.72
CA GLU A 472 -3.77 -4.71 -11.53
C GLU A 472 -3.38 -5.28 -12.90
N LEU A 473 -2.10 -5.17 -13.24
CA LEU A 473 -1.54 -5.65 -14.51
C LEU A 473 -1.11 -7.11 -14.41
N LEU A 474 -0.39 -7.45 -13.34
CA LEU A 474 0.20 -8.78 -13.13
C LEU A 474 0.38 -9.08 -11.64
N THR A 475 0.20 -10.34 -11.26
CA THR A 475 0.56 -10.84 -9.94
C THR A 475 1.47 -12.06 -10.05
N VAL A 476 2.67 -11.95 -9.45
CA VAL A 476 3.68 -13.00 -9.36
C VAL A 476 3.61 -13.66 -7.98
N TYR A 477 3.21 -14.93 -7.94
CA TYR A 477 3.13 -15.72 -6.71
C TYR A 477 4.48 -16.36 -6.36
N PRO A 478 4.87 -16.41 -5.08
CA PRO A 478 6.09 -17.09 -4.66
C PRO A 478 5.99 -18.61 -4.93
N GLU A 479 6.75 -19.09 -5.92
CA GLU A 479 6.85 -20.51 -6.26
C GLU A 479 8.32 -20.95 -6.18
N ASP A 480 8.58 -22.07 -5.50
CA ASP A 480 9.93 -22.62 -5.31
C ASP A 480 10.62 -22.86 -6.65
N ASN A 481 11.84 -22.35 -6.79
CA ASN A 481 12.68 -22.53 -7.99
C ASN A 481 12.05 -22.02 -9.31
N SER A 482 11.07 -21.11 -9.22
CA SER A 482 10.50 -20.44 -10.39
C SER A 482 11.05 -19.04 -10.51
N LEU A 483 11.84 -18.78 -11.55
CA LEU A 483 12.38 -17.46 -11.84
C LEU A 483 11.36 -16.64 -12.63
N ALA A 484 10.88 -15.55 -12.03
CA ALA A 484 9.99 -14.61 -12.70
C ALA A 484 10.79 -13.44 -13.27
N LEU A 485 10.54 -13.09 -14.53
CA LEU A 485 11.02 -11.89 -15.19
C LEU A 485 9.84 -11.00 -15.53
N VAL A 486 9.93 -9.71 -15.24
CA VAL A 486 8.89 -8.72 -15.59
C VAL A 486 9.57 -7.45 -16.04
N TYR A 487 9.30 -7.02 -17.27
CA TYR A 487 9.75 -5.72 -17.77
C TYR A 487 8.75 -4.64 -17.34
N ARG A 488 9.27 -3.59 -16.71
CA ARG A 488 8.48 -2.42 -16.32
C ARG A 488 8.87 -1.23 -17.16
N ASP A 489 7.88 -0.44 -17.53
CA ASP A 489 8.05 0.90 -18.06
C ASP A 489 7.99 1.97 -16.94
N LYS A 490 7.85 3.24 -17.34
CA LYS A 490 7.76 4.38 -16.42
C LYS A 490 6.38 4.56 -15.80
N GLU A 491 5.38 3.84 -16.28
CA GLU A 491 4.00 3.90 -15.78
C GLU A 491 3.65 2.64 -14.98
N THR A 492 4.57 1.68 -14.84
CA THR A 492 4.37 0.45 -14.09
C THR A 492 5.07 0.51 -12.73
N LEU A 493 4.28 0.36 -11.66
CA LEU A 493 4.78 0.25 -10.28
C LEU A 493 4.56 -1.16 -9.74
N LYS A 494 5.21 -1.49 -8.62
CA LYS A 494 5.03 -2.80 -7.98
C LYS A 494 5.05 -2.72 -6.47
N PHE A 495 4.43 -3.70 -5.84
CA PHE A 495 4.53 -3.89 -4.39
C PHE A 495 4.46 -5.37 -4.01
N VAL A 496 4.97 -5.71 -2.83
CA VAL A 496 4.82 -7.03 -2.22
C VAL A 496 3.71 -6.95 -1.18
N LYS A 497 2.61 -7.68 -1.42
CA LYS A 497 1.43 -7.67 -0.55
C LYS A 497 1.78 -8.14 0.86
N HIS A 498 1.19 -7.50 1.87
CA HIS A 498 1.31 -7.86 3.28
C HIS A 498 1.19 -9.37 3.54
N VAL A 499 2.24 -9.95 4.14
CA VAL A 499 2.26 -11.33 4.61
C VAL A 499 1.48 -11.42 5.93
N ASN A 500 0.32 -12.06 5.89
CA ASN A 500 -0.61 -12.10 7.03
C ASN A 500 -0.39 -13.32 7.95
N HIS A 501 -1.09 -13.34 9.08
CA HIS A 501 -0.97 -14.32 10.15
C HIS A 501 -1.33 -15.75 9.73
N LYS A 502 -2.12 -15.96 8.66
CA LYS A 502 -2.39 -17.30 8.12
C LYS A 502 -1.12 -18.01 7.65
N SER A 503 -0.05 -17.28 7.35
CA SER A 503 1.24 -17.87 7.01
C SER A 503 1.87 -18.66 8.17
N LEU A 504 1.46 -18.44 9.43
CA LEU A 504 1.95 -19.21 10.57
C LEU A 504 1.41 -20.65 10.56
N SER A 505 2.29 -21.62 10.83
CA SER A 505 1.92 -23.04 10.92
C SER A 505 1.23 -23.36 12.25
N GLU A 506 0.11 -24.09 12.24
CA GLU A 506 -0.51 -24.66 13.45
C GLU A 506 0.26 -25.86 14.05
N SER A 507 1.36 -26.29 13.41
CA SER A 507 2.16 -27.42 13.90
C SER A 507 2.80 -27.12 15.27
N ALA A 508 2.62 -28.03 16.22
CA ALA A 508 3.03 -27.93 17.63
C ALA A 508 4.51 -27.62 17.95
N ASP A 509 5.39 -27.56 16.95
CA ASP A 509 6.76 -27.01 17.10
C ASP A 509 6.72 -25.48 16.98
N SER A 510 6.25 -24.85 18.05
CA SER A 510 5.95 -23.42 18.24
C SER A 510 7.12 -22.41 18.10
N SER A 511 8.11 -22.65 17.23
CA SER A 511 9.24 -21.72 17.06
C SER A 511 9.67 -21.38 15.63
N THR A 512 9.17 -22.07 14.59
CA THR A 512 9.51 -21.74 13.21
C THR A 512 8.38 -20.97 12.53
N ARG A 513 8.45 -19.63 12.58
CA ARG A 513 7.67 -18.76 11.68
C ARG A 513 7.92 -19.23 10.24
N ARG A 514 6.86 -19.52 9.46
CA ARG A 514 7.06 -19.76 8.03
C ARG A 514 7.47 -18.42 7.43
N ALA A 515 8.70 -18.38 6.96
CA ALA A 515 9.22 -17.31 6.14
C ALA A 515 9.57 -17.90 4.79
N PHE A 516 9.34 -17.14 3.73
CA PHE A 516 9.97 -17.42 2.45
C PHE A 516 11.10 -16.42 2.22
N TYR A 517 11.99 -16.81 1.33
CA TYR A 517 13.12 -15.99 0.92
C TYR A 517 13.04 -15.78 -0.58
N ASP A 518 13.68 -14.73 -1.08
CA ASP A 518 13.89 -14.59 -2.51
C ASP A 518 15.22 -13.90 -2.80
N PHE A 519 15.69 -14.10 -4.03
CA PHE A 519 16.66 -13.22 -4.64
C PHE A 519 15.87 -12.25 -5.50
N SER A 520 15.99 -10.95 -5.22
CA SER A 520 15.32 -9.89 -5.97
C SER A 520 16.35 -9.01 -6.63
N PHE A 521 16.29 -8.94 -7.95
CA PHE A 521 17.20 -8.18 -8.79
C PHE A 521 16.43 -7.25 -9.72
N VAL A 522 17.07 -6.16 -10.09
CA VAL A 522 16.61 -5.23 -11.11
C VAL A 522 17.77 -4.95 -12.06
N TYR A 523 17.54 -5.13 -13.36
CA TYR A 523 18.51 -4.88 -14.43
C TYR A 523 18.08 -3.68 -15.26
N TYR A 524 19.07 -2.96 -15.77
CA TYR A 524 18.90 -1.73 -16.55
C TYR A 524 19.82 -1.81 -17.76
N GLU A 525 19.33 -1.38 -18.92
CA GLU A 525 20.09 -1.29 -20.18
C GLU A 525 21.18 -0.21 -20.18
#